data_AF-A0A223V8J5-F1
#
_entry.id   AF-A0A223V8J5-F1
#
_cell.length_a   1.000
_cell.length_b   1.000
_cell.length_c   1.000
_cell.angle_alpha   90.00
_cell.angle_beta   90.00
_cell.angle_gamma   90.00
#
_symmetry.space_group_name_H-M   'P 1'
#
loop_
_entity.id
_entity.type
_entity.pdbx_description
1 polymer ?
#
loop_
_entity_poly.entity_id
_entity_poly.type
_entity_poly.pdbx_seq_one_letter_code
_entity_poly.pdbx_strand_id
1 'polypeptide(L)'
;MSDNRDKILKFLIENKDRSFDQNELKKQLFPELNKDQVKEFLYKIIKHKPNLMKVYKESSIGILSVEYSGLIDDFLKNGGFEKIEQDIEYELVKKAEREAKSDKLMDLDLKLKQFESKIGKKIVVAGIIITVLNLLVSFLTSEFHVFDDKQSTQMPQVKKQEQTKLQSKLKDSLN
;
A
#
# COMPACT_ATOMS: atom_id res chain seq x y z
N MET A 1 6.85 25.50 -3.68
CA MET A 1 6.71 26.78 -4.45
C MET A 1 5.45 27.40 -3.86
N SER A 2 5.53 28.53 -3.15
CA SER A 2 4.39 28.98 -2.32
C SER A 2 3.13 29.15 -3.18
N ASP A 3 2.05 28.47 -2.81
CA ASP A 3 0.77 28.52 -3.50
C ASP A 3 0.25 29.97 -3.60
N ASN A 4 -0.29 30.35 -4.75
CA ASN A 4 -0.75 31.73 -4.99
C ASN A 4 -1.93 32.12 -4.08
N ARG A 5 -2.78 31.17 -3.67
CA ARG A 5 -3.84 31.43 -2.69
C ARG A 5 -3.24 31.72 -1.32
N ASP A 6 -2.23 30.95 -0.90
CA ASP A 6 -1.54 31.20 0.36
C ASP A 6 -0.82 32.55 0.36
N LYS A 7 -0.32 33.03 -0.79
CA LYS A 7 0.22 34.40 -0.91
C LYS A 7 -0.86 35.47 -0.68
N ILE A 8 -2.06 35.31 -1.25
CA ILE A 8 -3.19 36.22 -0.99
C ILE A 8 -3.51 36.26 0.50
N LEU A 9 -3.58 35.09 1.13
CA LEU A 9 -3.88 34.97 2.56
C LEU A 9 -2.82 35.63 3.43
N LYS A 10 -1.53 35.43 3.14
CA LYS A 10 -0.42 36.10 3.83
C LYS A 10 -0.51 37.62 3.71
N PHE A 11 -0.80 38.11 2.52
CA PHE A 11 -0.98 39.54 2.29
C PHE A 11 -2.15 40.13 3.08
N LEU A 12 -3.27 39.41 3.20
CA LEU A 12 -4.39 39.83 4.04
C LEU A 12 -4.01 39.83 5.53
N ILE A 13 -3.17 38.89 6.00
CA ILE A 13 -2.62 38.92 7.37
C ILE A 13 -1.77 40.17 7.60
N GLU A 14 -0.98 40.59 6.62
CA GLU A 14 -0.14 41.79 6.73
C GLU A 14 -0.95 43.08 6.70
N ASN A 15 -2.18 43.04 6.17
CA ASN A 15 -3.04 44.20 5.95
C ASN A 15 -4.45 44.00 6.54
N LYS A 16 -4.52 43.70 7.84
CA LYS A 16 -5.76 43.26 8.51
C LYS A 16 -6.90 44.29 8.50
N ASP A 17 -6.57 45.57 8.38
CA ASP A 17 -7.50 46.67 8.65
C ASP A 17 -8.31 47.14 7.44
N ARG A 18 -8.11 46.54 6.25
CA ARG A 18 -8.82 46.96 5.04
C ARG A 18 -9.21 45.80 4.14
N SER A 19 -10.28 46.01 3.38
CA SER A 19 -10.67 45.13 2.29
C SER A 19 -9.84 45.42 1.04
N PHE A 20 -9.63 44.39 0.24
CA PHE A 20 -8.93 44.45 -1.03
C PHE A 20 -9.77 43.84 -2.14
N ASP A 21 -9.73 44.46 -3.32
CA ASP A 21 -10.35 43.90 -4.51
C ASP A 21 -9.34 43.16 -5.40
N GLN A 22 -9.83 42.47 -6.43
CA GLN A 22 -8.95 41.74 -7.36
C GLN A 22 -7.98 42.64 -8.14
N ASN A 23 -8.29 43.93 -8.34
CA ASN A 23 -7.41 44.85 -9.06
C ASN A 23 -6.25 45.31 -8.17
N GLU A 24 -6.53 45.60 -6.90
CA GLU A 24 -5.52 45.90 -5.89
C GLU A 24 -4.61 44.70 -5.65
N LEU A 25 -5.18 43.51 -5.44
CA LEU A 25 -4.41 42.27 -5.25
C LEU A 25 -3.53 41.96 -6.45
N LYS A 26 -4.02 42.16 -7.68
CA LYS A 26 -3.20 42.06 -8.88
C LYS A 26 -2.00 43.01 -8.81
N LYS A 27 -2.24 44.30 -8.55
CA LYS A 27 -1.17 45.32 -8.52
C LYS A 27 -0.10 45.02 -7.47
N GLN A 28 -0.50 44.47 -6.33
CA GLN A 28 0.39 44.26 -5.18
C GLN A 28 1.11 42.91 -5.21
N LEU A 29 0.43 41.84 -5.66
CA LEU A 29 0.94 40.47 -5.53
C LEU A 29 1.24 39.78 -6.86
N PHE A 30 0.49 40.12 -7.92
CA PHE A 30 0.52 39.40 -9.18
C PHE A 30 0.47 40.35 -10.39
N PRO A 31 1.44 41.28 -10.54
CA PRO A 31 1.41 42.28 -11.59
C PRO A 31 1.38 41.67 -13.01
N GLU A 32 1.94 40.47 -13.16
CA GLU A 32 1.98 39.68 -14.38
C GLU A 32 0.65 39.00 -14.75
N LEU A 33 -0.27 38.83 -13.80
CA LEU A 33 -1.53 38.13 -14.03
C LEU A 33 -2.64 39.08 -14.48
N ASN A 34 -3.66 38.53 -15.15
CA ASN A 34 -4.87 39.28 -15.45
C ASN A 34 -5.80 39.31 -14.22
N LYS A 35 -6.73 40.29 -14.20
CA LYS A 35 -7.65 40.47 -13.06
C LYS A 35 -8.56 39.26 -12.83
N ASP A 36 -8.89 38.53 -13.90
CA ASP A 36 -9.83 37.42 -13.86
C ASP A 36 -9.17 36.16 -13.26
N GLN A 37 -7.86 35.97 -13.49
CA GLN A 37 -7.04 34.94 -12.84
C GLN A 37 -6.92 35.19 -11.34
N VAL A 38 -6.70 36.44 -10.93
CA VAL A 38 -6.68 36.79 -9.50
C VAL A 38 -8.05 36.53 -8.87
N LYS A 39 -9.13 36.90 -9.55
CA LYS A 39 -10.49 36.61 -9.13
C LYS A 39 -10.77 35.10 -9.04
N GLU A 40 -10.23 34.30 -9.97
CA GLU A 40 -10.31 32.85 -9.93
C GLU A 40 -9.65 32.27 -8.67
N PHE A 41 -8.48 32.79 -8.25
CA PHE A 41 -7.88 32.38 -6.99
C PHE A 41 -8.76 32.70 -5.79
N LEU A 42 -9.39 33.87 -5.76
CA LEU A 42 -10.35 34.22 -4.70
C LEU A 42 -11.52 33.23 -4.66
N TYR A 43 -12.13 32.92 -5.81
CA TYR A 43 -13.21 31.93 -5.86
C TYR A 43 -12.73 30.54 -5.44
N LYS A 44 -11.51 30.12 -5.79
CA LYS A 44 -10.96 28.83 -5.33
C LYS A 44 -10.85 28.80 -3.82
N ILE A 45 -10.37 29.88 -3.20
CA ILE A 45 -10.30 29.96 -1.73
C ILE A 45 -11.69 29.88 -1.12
N ILE A 46 -12.63 30.69 -1.62
CA ILE A 46 -14.03 30.73 -1.13
C ILE A 46 -14.70 29.36 -1.28
N LYS A 47 -14.50 28.70 -2.42
CA LYS A 47 -15.06 27.37 -2.69
C LYS A 47 -14.52 26.30 -1.74
N HIS A 48 -13.21 26.32 -1.46
CA HIS A 48 -12.60 25.32 -0.58
C HIS A 48 -12.83 25.60 0.90
N LYS A 49 -12.78 26.87 1.31
CA LYS A 49 -12.90 27.32 2.70
C LYS A 49 -13.68 28.66 2.75
N PRO A 50 -15.02 28.62 2.71
CA PRO A 50 -15.85 29.83 2.56
C PRO A 50 -15.71 30.82 3.71
N ASN A 51 -15.41 30.34 4.92
CA ASN A 51 -15.29 31.17 6.11
C ASN A 51 -13.86 31.72 6.33
N LEU A 52 -12.92 31.37 5.44
CA LEU A 52 -11.51 31.69 5.66
C LEU A 52 -11.23 33.18 5.58
N MET A 53 -12.02 33.93 4.81
CA MET A 53 -11.91 35.38 4.66
C MET A 53 -13.29 36.00 4.73
N LYS A 54 -13.38 37.30 5.05
CA LYS A 54 -14.63 38.03 4.90
C LYS A 54 -14.80 38.35 3.43
N VAL A 55 -15.92 37.94 2.85
CA VAL A 55 -16.23 38.15 1.44
C VAL A 55 -17.40 39.12 1.35
N TYR A 56 -17.20 40.22 0.64
CA TYR A 56 -18.26 41.17 0.38
C TYR A 56 -19.03 40.76 -0.89
N LYS A 57 -20.31 41.18 -0.97
CA LYS A 57 -21.14 40.89 -2.14
C LYS A 57 -20.47 41.47 -3.38
N GLU A 58 -20.35 40.64 -4.40
CA GLU A 58 -19.82 41.07 -5.69
C GLU A 58 -20.69 42.18 -6.28
N SER A 59 -20.05 43.26 -6.71
CA SER A 59 -20.73 44.38 -7.34
C SER A 59 -21.29 44.00 -8.71
N SER A 60 -22.24 44.79 -9.23
CA SER A 60 -22.82 44.61 -10.57
C SER A 60 -21.79 44.68 -11.71
N ILE A 61 -20.64 45.31 -11.45
CA ILE A 61 -19.51 45.41 -12.39
C ILE A 61 -18.45 44.32 -12.16
N GLY A 62 -18.76 43.31 -11.33
CA GLY A 62 -17.94 42.12 -11.15
C GLY A 62 -16.74 42.28 -10.20
N ILE A 63 -16.72 43.32 -9.37
CA ILE A 63 -15.69 43.55 -8.34
C ILE A 63 -16.02 42.72 -7.10
N LEU A 64 -15.08 41.87 -6.69
CA LEU A 64 -15.14 41.02 -5.52
C LEU A 64 -14.11 41.54 -4.51
N SER A 65 -14.60 42.05 -3.38
CA SER A 65 -13.76 42.54 -2.29
C SER A 65 -13.67 41.50 -1.18
N VAL A 66 -12.47 41.32 -0.66
CA VAL A 66 -12.16 40.37 0.42
C VAL A 66 -11.37 41.05 1.52
N GLU A 67 -11.55 40.61 2.75
CA GLU A 67 -10.84 41.13 3.91
C GLU A 67 -10.36 39.98 4.80
N TYR A 68 -9.33 40.26 5.56
CA TYR A 68 -8.82 39.39 6.60
C TYR A 68 -9.92 38.89 7.56
N SER A 69 -9.78 37.63 7.96
CA SER A 69 -10.52 36.99 9.03
C SER A 69 -9.53 36.31 9.97
N GLY A 70 -9.85 36.26 11.27
CA GLY A 70 -8.99 35.61 12.28
C GLY A 70 -8.68 34.13 11.98
N LEU A 71 -9.44 33.49 11.10
CA LEU A 71 -9.23 32.09 10.69
C LEU A 71 -8.04 31.89 9.74
N ILE A 72 -7.52 32.96 9.12
CA ILE A 72 -6.42 32.86 8.15
C ILE A 72 -5.13 32.43 8.83
N ASP A 73 -4.80 32.98 10.01
CA ASP A 73 -3.54 32.69 10.71
C ASP A 73 -3.44 31.20 11.06
N ASP A 74 -4.51 30.63 11.62
CA ASP A 74 -4.55 29.22 12.00
C ASP A 74 -4.54 28.30 10.77
N PHE A 75 -5.21 28.69 9.70
CA PHE A 75 -5.19 27.92 8.45
C PHE A 75 -3.78 27.84 7.85
N LEU A 76 -3.07 28.97 7.78
CA LEU A 76 -1.70 29.00 7.24
C LEU A 76 -0.70 28.30 8.17
N LYS A 77 -0.85 28.41 9.50
CA LYS A 77 -0.03 27.65 10.46
C LYS A 77 -0.19 26.13 10.28
N ASN A 78 -1.37 25.68 9.88
CA ASN A 78 -1.65 24.27 9.62
C ASN A 78 -1.20 23.78 8.23
N GLY A 79 -0.47 24.61 7.47
CA GLY A 79 0.12 24.25 6.18
C GLY A 79 -0.63 24.80 4.96
N GLY A 80 -1.72 25.55 5.17
CA GLY A 80 -2.40 26.28 4.10
C GLY A 80 -2.96 25.41 2.97
N PHE A 81 -3.08 26.01 1.78
CA PHE A 81 -3.48 25.29 0.57
C PHE A 81 -2.38 24.38 0.04
N GLU A 82 -1.10 24.73 0.23
CA GLU A 82 0.02 23.89 -0.19
C GLU A 82 -0.06 22.48 0.43
N LYS A 83 -0.39 22.36 1.73
CA LYS A 83 -0.56 21.06 2.37
C LYS A 83 -1.77 20.28 1.82
N ILE A 84 -2.87 20.96 1.53
CA ILE A 84 -4.07 20.30 0.98
C ILE A 84 -3.75 19.65 -0.37
N GLU A 85 -2.97 20.32 -1.22
CA GLU A 85 -2.56 19.75 -2.50
C GLU A 85 -1.63 18.55 -2.34
N GLN A 86 -0.67 18.63 -1.41
CA GLN A 86 0.22 17.52 -1.09
C GLN A 86 -0.54 16.30 -0.57
N ASP A 87 -1.52 16.50 0.32
CA ASP A 87 -2.33 15.42 0.89
C ASP A 87 -3.17 14.72 -0.21
N ILE A 88 -3.70 15.50 -1.17
CA ILE A 88 -4.45 14.95 -2.32
C ILE A 88 -3.53 14.13 -3.22
N GLU A 89 -2.36 14.66 -3.58
CA GLU A 89 -1.39 13.96 -4.42
C GLU A 89 -0.93 12.66 -3.77
N TYR A 90 -0.65 12.70 -2.47
CA TYR A 90 -0.28 11.52 -1.69
C TYR A 90 -1.36 10.44 -1.71
N GLU A 91 -2.63 10.81 -1.49
CA GLU A 91 -3.73 9.84 -1.51
C GLU A 91 -3.98 9.27 -2.92
N LEU A 92 -3.77 10.04 -3.99
CA LEU A 92 -3.83 9.52 -5.36
C LEU A 92 -2.75 8.48 -5.62
N VAL A 93 -1.49 8.76 -5.24
CA VAL A 93 -0.38 7.81 -5.38
C VAL A 93 -0.66 6.54 -4.59
N LYS A 94 -1.11 6.67 -3.34
CA LYS A 94 -1.43 5.54 -2.46
C LYS A 94 -2.59 4.70 -2.99
N LYS A 95 -3.58 5.33 -3.63
CA LYS A 95 -4.68 4.62 -4.31
C LYS A 95 -4.17 3.83 -5.50
N ALA A 96 -3.33 4.44 -6.35
CA ALA A 96 -2.70 3.75 -7.47
C ALA A 96 -1.84 2.55 -7.01
N GLU A 97 -1.10 2.69 -5.91
CA GLU A 97 -0.34 1.58 -5.31
C GLU A 97 -1.23 0.43 -4.81
N ARG A 98 -2.38 0.75 -4.22
CA ARG A 98 -3.36 -0.26 -3.76
C ARG A 98 -3.96 -1.01 -4.93
N GLU A 99 -4.33 -0.30 -5.99
CA GLU A 99 -4.84 -0.90 -7.23
C GLU A 99 -3.78 -1.81 -7.87
N ALA A 100 -2.53 -1.34 -8.01
CA ALA A 100 -1.44 -2.15 -8.55
C ALA A 100 -1.13 -3.41 -7.70
N LYS A 101 -1.27 -3.33 -6.37
CA LYS A 101 -1.14 -4.50 -5.48
C LYS A 101 -2.30 -5.48 -5.65
N SER A 102 -3.52 -4.97 -5.80
CA SER A 102 -4.71 -5.78 -6.07
C SER A 102 -4.59 -6.55 -7.38
N ASP A 103 -4.13 -5.88 -8.44
CA ASP A 103 -3.93 -6.50 -9.76
C ASP A 103 -2.87 -7.61 -9.70
N LYS A 104 -1.78 -7.40 -8.96
CA LYS A 104 -0.76 -8.43 -8.72
C LYS A 104 -1.30 -9.65 -7.98
N LEU A 105 -2.17 -9.44 -6.99
CA LEU A 105 -2.82 -10.55 -6.28
C LEU A 105 -3.75 -11.34 -7.20
N MET A 106 -4.50 -10.65 -8.07
CA MET A 106 -5.37 -11.31 -9.05
C MET A 106 -4.57 -12.12 -10.07
N ASP A 107 -3.43 -11.61 -10.55
CA ASP A 107 -2.53 -12.35 -11.44
C ASP A 107 -1.90 -13.58 -10.74
N LEU A 108 -1.54 -13.46 -9.47
CA LEU A 108 -1.07 -14.58 -8.67
C LEU A 108 -2.15 -15.66 -8.49
N ASP A 109 -3.40 -15.28 -8.22
CA ASP A 109 -4.52 -16.23 -8.11
C ASP A 109 -4.81 -16.94 -9.44
N LEU A 110 -4.74 -16.21 -10.56
CA LEU A 110 -4.85 -16.79 -11.90
C LEU A 110 -3.71 -17.77 -12.18
N LYS A 111 -2.47 -17.42 -11.83
CA LYS A 111 -1.31 -18.33 -11.96
C LYS A 111 -1.50 -19.57 -11.11
N LEU A 112 -1.90 -19.44 -9.84
CA LEU A 112 -2.16 -20.58 -8.96
C LEU A 112 -3.24 -21.51 -9.53
N LYS A 113 -4.37 -20.97 -9.99
CA LYS A 113 -5.42 -21.76 -10.68
C LYS A 113 -4.90 -22.48 -11.93
N GLN A 114 -4.04 -21.83 -12.72
CA GLN A 114 -3.42 -22.48 -13.87
C GLN A 114 -2.44 -23.58 -13.47
N PHE A 115 -1.66 -23.37 -12.40
CA PHE A 115 -0.76 -24.37 -11.83
C PHE A 115 -1.55 -25.58 -11.31
N GLU A 116 -2.60 -25.37 -10.52
CA GLU A 116 -3.50 -26.44 -10.05
C GLU A 116 -4.10 -27.23 -11.20
N SER A 117 -4.61 -26.55 -12.22
CA SER A 117 -5.22 -27.19 -13.40
C SER A 117 -4.21 -28.05 -14.19
N LYS A 118 -2.97 -27.59 -14.36
CA LYS A 118 -1.94 -28.26 -15.19
C LYS A 118 -1.15 -29.34 -14.45
N ILE A 119 -0.86 -29.13 -13.16
CA ILE A 119 0.07 -29.94 -12.38
C ILE A 119 -0.65 -30.76 -11.31
N GLY A 120 -1.78 -30.30 -10.77
CA GLY A 120 -2.52 -31.02 -9.73
C GLY A 120 -2.91 -32.44 -10.15
N LYS A 121 -3.46 -32.61 -11.35
CA LYS A 121 -3.81 -33.95 -11.89
C LYS A 121 -2.58 -34.85 -12.08
N LYS A 122 -1.43 -34.28 -12.49
CA LYS A 122 -0.20 -35.05 -12.71
C LYS A 122 0.43 -35.53 -11.40
N ILE A 123 0.39 -34.71 -10.35
CA ILE A 123 0.88 -35.08 -9.01
C ILE A 123 0.03 -36.21 -8.41
N VAL A 124 -1.31 -36.10 -8.50
CA VAL A 124 -2.21 -37.14 -8.00
C VAL A 124 -1.99 -38.48 -8.71
N VAL A 125 -1.86 -38.46 -10.04
CA VAL A 125 -1.57 -39.67 -10.82
C VAL A 125 -0.19 -40.25 -10.48
N ALA A 126 0.83 -39.42 -10.33
CA ALA A 126 2.16 -39.88 -9.92
C ALA A 126 2.14 -40.53 -8.52
N GLY A 127 1.40 -39.96 -7.57
CA GLY A 127 1.22 -40.54 -6.23
C GLY A 127 0.54 -41.91 -6.26
N ILE A 128 -0.48 -42.09 -7.10
CA ILE A 128 -1.13 -43.39 -7.30
C ILE A 128 -0.14 -44.41 -7.89
N ILE A 129 0.63 -44.03 -8.92
CA ILE A 129 1.62 -44.90 -9.56
C ILE A 129 2.70 -45.35 -8.57
N ILE A 130 3.24 -44.43 -7.77
CA ILE A 130 4.24 -44.75 -6.73
C ILE A 130 3.67 -45.71 -5.69
N THR A 131 2.42 -45.48 -5.27
CA THR A 131 1.75 -46.35 -4.29
C THR A 131 1.56 -47.77 -4.84
N VAL A 132 1.12 -47.89 -6.09
CA VAL A 132 0.95 -49.19 -6.77
C VAL A 132 2.29 -49.89 -6.95
N LEU A 133 3.35 -49.19 -7.35
CA LEU A 133 4.70 -49.73 -7.46
C LEU A 133 5.22 -50.26 -6.12
N ASN A 134 5.05 -49.50 -5.03
CA ASN A 134 5.44 -49.95 -3.69
C ASN A 134 4.65 -51.19 -3.24
N LEU A 135 3.38 -51.29 -3.62
CA LEU A 135 2.52 -52.44 -3.32
C LEU A 135 2.97 -53.68 -4.13
N LEU A 136 3.31 -53.52 -5.40
CA LEU A 136 3.85 -54.59 -6.25
C LEU A 136 5.21 -55.09 -5.76
N VAL A 137 6.11 -54.18 -5.37
CA VAL A 137 7.40 -54.56 -4.75
C VAL A 137 7.15 -55.32 -3.45
N SER A 138 6.20 -54.88 -2.62
CA SER A 138 5.84 -55.60 -1.39
C SER A 138 5.28 -56.99 -1.65
N PHE A 139 4.50 -57.17 -2.71
CA PHE A 139 3.90 -58.47 -3.09
C PHE A 139 4.93 -59.43 -3.70
N LEU A 140 5.83 -58.95 -4.56
CA LEU A 140 6.95 -59.74 -5.08
C LEU A 140 7.89 -60.15 -3.93
N THR A 141 8.16 -59.26 -2.98
CA THR A 141 8.99 -59.58 -1.82
C THR A 141 8.29 -60.57 -0.89
N SER A 142 6.95 -60.57 -0.80
CA SER A 142 6.22 -61.56 0.00
C SER A 142 6.21 -62.95 -0.65
N GLU A 143 6.12 -63.07 -1.98
CA GLU A 143 6.28 -64.36 -2.68
C GLU A 143 7.71 -64.91 -2.56
N PHE A 144 8.73 -64.05 -2.52
CA PHE A 144 10.11 -64.48 -2.26
C PHE A 144 10.41 -64.81 -0.79
N HIS A 145 9.53 -64.45 0.15
CA HIS A 145 9.69 -64.82 1.57
C HIS A 145 8.97 -66.13 1.95
N VAL A 146 8.20 -66.73 1.03
CA VAL A 146 7.51 -68.02 1.27
C VAL A 146 8.35 -69.22 0.79
N PHE A 147 9.49 -68.99 0.13
CA PHE A 147 10.34 -70.07 -0.39
C PHE A 147 11.59 -70.41 0.44
N ASP A 148 11.71 -69.91 1.68
CA ASP A 148 12.86 -70.21 2.55
C ASP A 148 12.45 -70.52 4.00
N ASP A 149 11.33 -71.23 4.20
CA ASP A 149 10.89 -71.64 5.53
C ASP A 149 10.94 -73.16 5.72
N LYS A 150 12.15 -73.73 5.61
CA LYS A 150 12.55 -74.96 6.33
C LYS A 150 14.06 -74.94 6.65
N GLN A 151 14.46 -74.23 7.69
CA GLN A 151 15.29 -74.80 8.77
C GLN A 151 15.58 -73.80 9.91
N SER A 152 15.07 -74.16 11.10
CA SER A 152 15.60 -73.95 12.45
C SER A 152 16.11 -72.56 12.89
N THR A 153 15.33 -71.97 13.80
CA THR A 153 15.75 -71.62 15.18
C THR A 153 17.16 -71.04 15.36
N GLN A 154 17.26 -69.71 15.47
CA GLN A 154 17.81 -69.00 16.63
C GLN A 154 17.82 -67.48 16.35
N MET A 155 17.15 -66.70 17.20
CA MET A 155 17.47 -65.28 17.34
C MET A 155 18.86 -65.14 17.98
N PRO A 156 19.63 -64.10 17.59
CA PRO A 156 19.94 -63.10 18.60
C PRO A 156 19.62 -61.68 18.14
N GLN A 157 18.94 -60.96 19.03
CA GLN A 157 18.88 -59.50 19.05
C GLN A 157 20.28 -58.89 19.00
N VAL A 158 20.71 -58.31 17.87
CA VAL A 158 21.75 -57.26 17.87
C VAL A 158 21.50 -56.31 16.70
N LYS A 159 20.81 -55.20 16.97
CA LYS A 159 21.10 -53.84 16.45
C LYS A 159 20.05 -52.84 16.93
N LYS A 160 19.98 -52.68 18.25
CA LYS A 160 19.40 -51.49 18.91
C LYS A 160 20.49 -50.70 19.64
N GLN A 161 21.66 -50.54 19.00
CA GLN A 161 22.85 -49.93 19.61
C GLN A 161 23.56 -48.87 18.75
N GLU A 162 22.96 -48.40 17.65
CA GLU A 162 23.47 -47.25 16.88
C GLU A 162 22.75 -45.93 17.15
N GLN A 163 21.61 -45.93 17.87
CA GLN A 163 20.91 -44.68 18.22
C GLN A 163 21.32 -44.08 19.58
N THR A 164 22.04 -44.80 20.44
CA THR A 164 22.48 -44.25 21.74
C THR A 164 23.87 -43.61 21.70
N LYS A 165 24.70 -43.87 20.66
CA LYS A 165 26.07 -43.33 20.56
C LYS A 165 26.20 -41.96 19.88
N LEU A 166 25.15 -41.46 19.24
CA LEU A 166 25.13 -40.10 18.67
C LEU A 166 24.56 -39.04 19.62
N GLN A 167 23.75 -39.43 20.62
CA GLN A 167 23.23 -38.49 21.62
C GLN A 167 24.18 -38.24 22.81
N SER A 168 25.16 -39.12 23.06
CA SER A 168 26.18 -38.90 24.09
C SER A 168 27.41 -38.11 23.59
N LYS A 169 27.59 -37.91 22.28
CA LYS A 169 28.68 -37.11 21.70
C LYS A 169 28.32 -35.65 21.40
N LEU A 170 27.07 -35.24 21.63
CA LEU A 170 26.60 -33.87 21.45
C LEU A 170 26.34 -33.14 22.78
N LYS A 171 26.46 -33.85 23.92
CA LYS A 171 26.37 -33.26 25.26
C LYS A 171 27.73 -32.92 25.89
N ASP A 172 28.83 -33.42 25.34
CA ASP A 172 30.20 -33.12 25.80
C ASP A 172 30.94 -32.11 24.90
N SER A 173 30.24 -31.47 23.96
CA SER A 173 30.77 -30.38 23.12
C SER A 173 30.10 -29.03 23.38
N LEU A 174 29.34 -28.92 24.47
CA LEU A 174 28.71 -27.67 24.93
C LEU A 174 28.99 -27.36 26.43
N ASN A 175 30.16 -27.78 26.92
CA ASN A 175 30.81 -27.26 28.12
C ASN A 175 32.29 -27.02 27.83
#